data_AF-A0A353J8G1-F1
#
_entry.id   AF-A0A353J8G1-F1
#
_cell.length_a   1.000
_cell.length_b   1.000
_cell.length_c   1.000
_cell.angle_alpha   90.00
_cell.angle_beta   90.00
_cell.angle_gamma   90.00
#
_symmetry.space_group_name_H-M   'P 1'
#
loop_
_entity.id
_entity.type
_entity.pdbx_description
1 polymer ?
#
loop_
_entity_poly.entity_id
_entity_poly.type
_entity_poly.pdbx_seq_one_letter_code
_entity_poly.pdbx_strand_id
1 'polypeptide(L)'
;MITISILGLDQYVIGHYSKDHTKNIANLFETEMGNISFYAPDCYVFHNGVEQTSWNTIVRIHAPKEYAPFEENVAKYLLKTLKEFTINLSIEFYYYDKCHRHEYVNKEYPHFLTENNIVSVEEDELNDGEELCEDNMFEGFDEKYEEAHHNHECECGCEHHKDKH
;
A
#
# COMPACT_ATOMS: atom_id res chain seq x y z
N MET A 1 9.10 -20.39 8.31
CA MET A 1 8.75 -19.00 7.97
C MET A 1 7.28 -18.75 8.25
N ILE A 2 7.01 -17.64 8.89
CA ILE A 2 5.71 -17.11 9.25
C ILE A 2 5.53 -15.85 8.42
N THR A 3 4.45 -15.80 7.64
CA THR A 3 4.12 -14.63 6.81
C THR A 3 2.92 -13.92 7.43
N ILE A 4 3.09 -12.64 7.76
CA ILE A 4 2.07 -11.77 8.34
C ILE A 4 1.63 -10.82 7.23
N SER A 5 0.47 -11.08 6.65
CA SER A 5 -0.14 -10.20 5.65
C SER A 5 -1.06 -9.20 6.33
N ILE A 6 -0.88 -7.91 6.07
CA ILE A 6 -1.71 -6.85 6.64
C ILE A 6 -2.46 -6.18 5.50
N LEU A 7 -3.78 -6.35 5.48
CA LEU A 7 -4.68 -5.82 4.45
C LEU A 7 -5.42 -4.60 5.00
N GLY A 8 -5.55 -3.55 4.19
CA GLY A 8 -6.24 -2.32 4.59
C GLY A 8 -5.42 -1.39 5.48
N LEU A 9 -4.08 -1.43 5.38
CA LEU A 9 -3.17 -0.42 5.91
C LEU A 9 -2.12 -0.05 4.87
N ASP A 10 -1.64 1.18 4.95
CA ASP A 10 -0.60 1.71 4.08
C ASP A 10 0.74 0.96 4.24
N GLN A 11 1.45 0.76 3.14
CA GLN A 11 2.71 0.00 3.10
C GLN A 11 3.85 0.64 3.90
N TYR A 12 3.90 1.97 4.02
CA TYR A 12 4.92 2.66 4.80
C TYR A 12 4.67 2.50 6.30
N VAL A 13 3.39 2.53 6.70
CA VAL A 13 2.99 2.19 8.08
C VAL A 13 3.40 0.77 8.41
N ILE A 14 3.15 -0.19 7.51
CA ILE A 14 3.56 -1.60 7.72
C ILE A 14 5.09 -1.74 7.71
N GLY A 15 5.79 -0.98 6.88
CA GLY A 15 7.26 -0.93 6.85
C GLY A 15 7.83 -0.54 8.21
N HIS A 16 7.37 0.58 8.78
CA HIS A 16 7.80 1.01 10.12
C HIS A 16 7.37 0.03 11.21
N TYR A 17 6.13 -0.44 11.16
CA TYR A 17 5.62 -1.44 12.10
C TYR A 17 6.48 -2.71 12.09
N SER A 18 6.87 -3.20 10.91
CA SER A 18 7.73 -4.38 10.79
C SER A 18 9.09 -4.17 11.46
N LYS A 19 9.71 -2.99 11.30
CA LYS A 19 10.99 -2.64 11.93
C LYS A 19 10.90 -2.68 13.46
N ASP A 20 9.83 -2.15 14.02
CA ASP A 20 9.68 -2.00 15.47
C ASP A 20 9.19 -3.29 16.17
N HIS A 21 8.39 -4.10 15.48
CA HIS A 21 7.67 -5.22 16.10
C HIS A 21 8.23 -6.61 15.75
N THR A 22 9.05 -6.76 14.71
CA THR A 22 9.56 -8.08 14.27
C THR A 22 10.22 -8.86 15.41
N LYS A 23 11.09 -8.21 16.21
CA LYS A 23 11.79 -8.88 17.32
C LYS A 23 10.82 -9.43 18.37
N ASN A 24 9.82 -8.65 18.75
CA ASN A 24 8.85 -9.05 19.76
C ASN A 24 7.95 -10.18 19.26
N ILE A 25 7.52 -10.11 18.00
CA ILE A 25 6.71 -11.15 17.36
C ILE A 25 7.49 -12.46 17.23
N ALA A 26 8.76 -12.39 16.82
CA ALA A 26 9.64 -13.56 16.75
C ALA A 26 9.80 -14.23 18.13
N ASN A 27 9.98 -13.44 19.20
CA ASN A 27 10.02 -13.95 20.56
C ASN A 27 8.71 -14.64 20.99
N LEU A 28 7.55 -14.09 20.61
CA LEU A 28 6.25 -14.68 20.94
C LEU A 28 6.01 -16.02 20.24
N PHE A 29 6.55 -16.18 19.03
CA PHE A 29 6.54 -17.44 18.29
C PHE A 29 7.70 -18.38 18.66
N GLU A 30 8.59 -17.98 19.55
CA GLU A 30 9.81 -18.72 19.90
C GLU A 30 10.66 -19.07 18.66
N THR A 31 10.81 -18.11 17.74
CA THR A 31 11.56 -18.27 16.49
C THR A 31 12.57 -17.13 16.28
N GLU A 32 13.47 -17.31 15.32
CA GLU A 32 14.38 -16.27 14.84
C GLU A 32 13.66 -15.18 14.04
N MET A 33 14.21 -13.95 14.05
CA MET A 33 13.65 -12.82 13.30
C MET A 33 13.58 -13.09 11.79
N GLY A 34 14.56 -13.79 11.22
CA GLY A 34 14.58 -14.14 9.80
C GLY A 34 13.46 -15.11 9.38
N ASN A 35 12.72 -15.68 10.33
CA ASN A 35 11.55 -16.49 10.05
C ASN A 35 10.25 -15.68 10.01
N ILE A 36 10.27 -14.38 10.32
CA ILE A 36 9.10 -13.50 10.26
C ILE A 36 9.20 -12.65 9.00
N SER A 37 8.14 -12.64 8.21
CA SER A 37 8.03 -11.77 7.04
C SER A 37 6.71 -11.02 7.05
N PHE A 38 6.76 -9.72 6.80
CA PHE A 38 5.58 -8.90 6.60
C PHE A 38 5.27 -8.81 5.11
N TYR A 39 3.99 -8.95 4.78
CA TYR A 39 3.48 -8.74 3.43
C TYR A 39 2.45 -7.62 3.46
N ALA A 40 2.76 -6.52 2.77
CA ALA A 40 1.97 -5.31 2.69
C ALA A 40 1.50 -5.10 1.25
N PRO A 41 0.43 -5.77 0.80
CA PRO A 41 -0.09 -5.54 -0.54
C PRO A 41 -0.75 -4.16 -0.63
N ASP A 42 -0.47 -3.44 -1.71
CA ASP A 42 -1.25 -2.27 -2.09
C ASP A 42 -2.65 -2.72 -2.50
N CYS A 43 -3.60 -2.55 -1.59
CA CYS A 43 -4.96 -3.02 -1.77
C CYS A 43 -5.97 -2.14 -1.04
N TYR A 44 -7.16 -2.04 -1.64
CA TYR A 44 -8.29 -1.36 -1.05
C TYR A 44 -9.25 -2.37 -0.44
N VAL A 45 -9.74 -2.08 0.76
CA VAL A 45 -10.82 -2.84 1.38
C VAL A 45 -12.15 -2.17 1.05
N PHE A 46 -13.11 -2.91 0.51
CA PHE A 46 -14.45 -2.39 0.25
C PHE A 46 -15.51 -3.17 1.04
N HIS A 47 -16.49 -2.46 1.58
CA HIS A 47 -17.69 -3.05 2.16
C HIS A 47 -18.92 -2.32 1.64
N ASN A 48 -19.84 -3.06 0.99
CA ASN A 48 -21.06 -2.52 0.39
C ASN A 48 -20.81 -1.32 -0.55
N GLY A 49 -19.76 -1.40 -1.37
CA GLY A 49 -19.38 -0.34 -2.32
C GLY A 49 -18.67 0.87 -1.69
N VAL A 50 -18.41 0.85 -0.38
CA VAL A 50 -17.70 1.92 0.33
C VAL A 50 -16.28 1.45 0.65
N GLU A 51 -15.31 2.33 0.40
CA GLU A 51 -13.90 2.16 0.72
C GLU A 51 -13.71 2.13 2.26
N GLN A 52 -12.87 1.23 2.78
CA GLN A 52 -12.70 0.91 4.20
C GLN A 52 -11.23 0.79 4.64
N THR A 53 -10.28 1.13 3.76
CA THR A 53 -8.85 1.11 4.10
C THR A 53 -8.60 2.06 5.27
N SER A 54 -7.74 1.63 6.19
CA SER A 54 -7.49 2.30 7.48
C SER A 54 -8.67 2.29 8.47
N TRP A 55 -9.87 1.87 8.04
CA TRP A 55 -11.02 1.66 8.93
C TRP A 55 -11.17 0.20 9.35
N ASN A 56 -10.99 -0.73 8.41
CA ASN A 56 -11.02 -2.17 8.63
C ASN A 56 -9.70 -2.79 8.19
N THR A 57 -8.93 -3.30 9.14
CA THR A 57 -7.68 -4.00 8.87
C THR A 57 -7.85 -5.50 9.11
N ILE A 58 -7.38 -6.29 8.16
CA ILE A 58 -7.39 -7.75 8.24
C ILE A 58 -5.95 -8.24 8.27
N VAL A 59 -5.57 -8.92 9.35
CA VAL A 59 -4.24 -9.53 9.48
C VAL A 59 -4.37 -11.02 9.23
N ARG A 60 -3.62 -11.55 8.26
CA ARG A 60 -3.56 -12.98 7.96
C ARG A 60 -2.19 -13.53 8.28
N ILE A 61 -2.14 -14.55 9.13
CA ILE A 61 -0.90 -15.15 9.59
C ILE A 61 -0.80 -16.55 9.01
N HIS A 62 0.11 -16.74 8.08
CA HIS A 62 0.42 -18.04 7.51
C HIS A 62 1.63 -18.62 8.22
N ALA A 63 1.45 -19.72 8.95
CA ALA A 63 2.49 -20.31 9.78
C ALA A 63 2.49 -21.84 9.71
N PRO A 64 3.64 -22.50 9.94
CA PRO A 64 3.67 -23.94 10.19
C PRO A 64 2.80 -24.32 11.39
N LYS A 65 2.17 -25.49 11.33
CA LYS A 65 1.24 -25.97 12.39
C LYS A 65 1.85 -26.02 13.80
N GLU A 66 3.16 -26.18 13.92
CA GLU A 66 3.87 -26.16 15.21
C GLU A 66 3.73 -24.84 15.98
N TYR A 67 3.39 -23.74 15.30
CA TYR A 67 3.20 -22.43 15.93
C TYR A 67 1.78 -22.19 16.45
N ALA A 68 0.85 -23.12 16.25
CA ALA A 68 -0.53 -23.01 16.75
C ALA A 68 -0.65 -22.74 18.27
N PRO A 69 0.20 -23.31 19.15
CA PRO A 69 0.14 -23.01 20.58
C PRO A 69 0.39 -21.55 20.95
N PHE A 70 1.04 -20.76 20.08
CA PHE A 70 1.38 -19.36 20.34
C PHE A 70 0.29 -18.37 19.88
N GLU A 71 -0.76 -18.86 19.24
CA GLU A 71 -1.82 -18.06 18.58
C GLU A 71 -2.37 -16.97 19.50
N GLU A 72 -2.79 -17.33 20.71
CA GLU A 72 -3.44 -16.42 21.64
C GLU A 72 -2.52 -15.26 22.06
N ASN A 73 -1.25 -15.56 22.31
CA ASN A 73 -0.27 -14.56 22.73
C ASN A 73 0.07 -13.60 21.60
N VAL A 74 0.25 -14.14 20.39
CA VAL A 74 0.51 -13.33 19.20
C VAL A 74 -0.69 -12.47 18.84
N ALA A 75 -1.90 -13.03 18.87
CA ALA A 75 -3.13 -12.29 18.59
C ALA A 75 -3.31 -11.12 19.57
N LYS A 76 -3.15 -11.37 20.87
CA LYS A 76 -3.23 -10.31 21.90
C LYS A 76 -2.21 -9.19 21.65
N TYR A 77 -0.98 -9.55 21.27
CA TYR A 77 0.06 -8.58 20.98
C TYR A 77 -0.30 -7.73 19.75
N LEU A 78 -0.64 -8.38 18.63
CA LEU A 78 -0.99 -7.71 17.39
C LEU A 78 -2.20 -6.80 17.58
N LEU A 79 -3.28 -7.28 18.22
CA LEU A 79 -4.45 -6.49 18.56
C LEU A 79 -4.09 -5.24 19.38
N LYS A 80 -3.18 -5.38 20.36
CA LYS A 80 -2.75 -4.26 21.20
C LYS A 80 -1.99 -3.21 20.40
N THR A 81 -1.13 -3.62 19.48
CA THR A 81 -0.22 -2.70 18.77
C THR A 81 -0.81 -2.14 17.47
N LEU A 82 -1.66 -2.89 16.76
CA LEU A 82 -2.19 -2.45 15.47
C LEU A 82 -3.42 -1.55 15.59
N LYS A 83 -4.14 -1.58 16.73
CA LYS A 83 -5.30 -0.71 16.97
C LYS A 83 -4.97 0.79 16.97
N GLU A 84 -3.68 1.17 16.97
CA GLU A 84 -3.25 2.56 16.85
C GLU A 84 -3.38 3.08 15.42
N PHE A 85 -3.42 2.17 14.43
CA PHE A 85 -3.46 2.51 13.00
C PHE A 85 -4.81 2.24 12.34
N THR A 86 -5.75 1.60 13.05
CA THR A 86 -7.04 1.17 12.49
C THR A 86 -8.14 1.20 13.53
N ILE A 87 -9.38 1.36 13.06
CA ILE A 87 -10.57 1.36 13.92
C ILE A 87 -11.02 -0.07 14.24
N ASN A 88 -11.04 -0.93 13.23
CA ASN A 88 -11.48 -2.32 13.35
C ASN A 88 -10.36 -3.25 12.89
N LEU A 89 -10.14 -4.31 13.66
CA LEU A 89 -9.04 -5.23 13.43
C LEU A 89 -9.53 -6.67 13.60
N SER A 90 -9.27 -7.49 12.57
CA SER A 90 -9.49 -8.93 12.61
C SER A 90 -8.19 -9.67 12.33
N ILE A 91 -7.98 -10.79 13.01
CA ILE A 91 -6.79 -11.63 12.83
C ILE A 91 -7.24 -13.05 12.45
N GLU A 92 -6.65 -13.58 11.39
CA GLU A 92 -6.92 -14.92 10.86
C GLU A 92 -5.61 -15.72 10.84
N PHE A 93 -5.62 -16.94 11.41
CA PHE A 93 -4.48 -17.85 11.36
C PHE A 93 -4.72 -18.97 10.34
N TYR A 94 -3.73 -19.17 9.48
CA TYR A 94 -3.70 -20.20 8.45
C TYR A 94 -2.49 -21.09 8.70
N TYR A 95 -2.75 -22.29 9.20
CA TYR A 95 -1.69 -23.25 9.49
C TYR A 95 -1.47 -24.20 8.32
N TYR A 96 -0.19 -24.40 7.96
CA TYR A 96 0.21 -25.33 6.91
C TYR A 96 1.16 -26.41 7.45
N ASP A 97 1.19 -27.55 6.76
CA ASP A 97 2.17 -28.61 7.02
C ASP A 97 3.50 -28.25 6.35
N LYS A 98 4.61 -28.35 7.11
CA LYS A 98 5.95 -28.07 6.60
C LYS A 98 6.31 -28.93 5.39
N CYS A 99 5.79 -30.16 5.28
CA CYS A 99 6.08 -31.02 4.13
C CYS A 99 5.52 -30.49 2.80
N HIS A 100 4.57 -29.56 2.84
CA HIS A 100 4.00 -28.91 1.66
C HIS A 100 4.68 -27.58 1.30
N ARG A 101 5.71 -27.18 2.07
CA ARG A 101 6.50 -25.99 1.77
C ARG A 101 7.79 -26.38 1.06
N HIS A 102 7.99 -25.82 -0.13
CA HIS A 102 9.22 -25.95 -0.89
C HIS A 102 9.92 -24.59 -0.93
N GLU A 103 11.22 -24.56 -0.64
CA GLU A 103 12.00 -23.33 -0.65
C GLU A 103 13.32 -23.53 -1.40
N TYR A 104 13.75 -22.48 -2.09
CA TYR A 104 15.09 -22.34 -2.64
C TYR A 104 15.68 -21.06 -2.06
N VAL A 105 16.86 -21.19 -1.45
CA VAL A 105 17.60 -20.04 -0.90
C VAL A 105 18.93 -19.96 -1.65
N ASN A 106 19.15 -18.84 -2.34
CA ASN A 106 20.42 -18.60 -3.00
C ASN A 106 21.51 -18.39 -1.94
N LYS A 107 22.63 -19.13 -2.05
CA LYS A 107 23.75 -19.06 -1.10
C LYS A 107 24.74 -17.93 -1.41
N GLU A 108 24.68 -17.38 -2.62
CA GLU A 108 25.59 -16.32 -3.08
C GLU A 108 25.12 -14.93 -2.63
N TYR A 109 23.85 -14.80 -2.25
CA TYR A 109 23.23 -13.55 -1.84
C TYR A 109 22.65 -13.66 -0.43
N PRO A 110 22.61 -12.56 0.34
CA PRO A 110 21.92 -12.56 1.63
C PRO A 110 20.43 -12.87 1.41
N HIS A 111 19.84 -13.65 2.33
CA HIS A 111 18.41 -13.99 2.27
C HIS A 111 17.53 -12.73 2.33
N PHE A 112 17.91 -11.75 3.14
CA PHE A 112 17.18 -10.49 3.28
C PHE A 112 18.10 -9.29 2.99
N LEU A 113 17.52 -8.27 2.37
CA LEU A 113 18.15 -6.96 2.29
C LEU A 113 18.17 -6.31 3.68
N THR A 114 19.19 -5.47 3.88
CA THR A 114 19.44 -4.68 5.09
C THR A 114 19.73 -3.26 4.64
N GLU A 115 19.59 -2.28 5.54
CA GLU A 115 19.95 -0.88 5.25
C GLU A 115 21.38 -0.74 4.68
N ASN A 116 22.29 -1.66 5.01
CA ASN A 116 23.68 -1.66 4.54
C ASN A 116 23.90 -2.22 3.12
N ASN A 117 22.91 -2.90 2.53
CA ASN A 117 23.04 -3.54 1.21
C ASN A 117 21.95 -3.10 0.22
N ILE A 118 21.13 -2.11 0.60
CA ILE A 118 20.24 -1.41 -0.32
C ILE A 118 21.10 -0.44 -1.12
N VAL A 119 21.09 -0.58 -2.45
CA VAL A 119 21.71 0.40 -3.35
C VAL A 119 20.75 1.57 -3.45
N SER A 120 21.10 2.69 -2.82
CA SER A 120 20.43 3.97 -3.03
C SER A 120 20.79 4.43 -4.45
N VAL A 121 19.83 4.48 -5.36
CA VAL A 121 19.99 5.28 -6.57
C VAL A 121 19.73 6.71 -6.11
N GLU A 122 20.78 7.53 -6.02
CA GLU A 122 20.62 8.96 -5.79
C GLU A 122 19.77 9.51 -6.95
N GLU A 123 18.71 10.26 -6.66
CA GLU A 123 17.81 10.87 -7.66
C GLU A 123 18.55 11.84 -8.62
N ASP A 124 19.83 12.12 -8.35
CA ASP A 124 20.70 13.00 -9.11
C ASP A 124 21.06 12.47 -10.52
N GLU A 125 20.86 11.17 -10.81
CA GLU A 125 21.16 10.59 -12.14
C GLU A 125 19.96 10.57 -13.12
N LEU A 126 18.78 11.09 -12.74
CA LEU A 126 17.66 11.26 -13.66
C LEU A 126 17.63 12.65 -14.35
N ASN A 127 18.65 13.47 -14.14
CA ASN A 127 18.79 14.77 -14.80
C ASN A 127 19.74 14.69 -16.01
N ASP A 128 19.58 13.67 -16.86
CA ASP A 128 20.23 13.64 -18.16
C ASP A 128 19.38 14.46 -19.16
N GLY A 129 19.33 15.77 -18.92
CA GLY A 129 19.29 16.79 -19.97
C GLY A 129 18.08 16.88 -20.91
N GLU A 130 16.94 16.23 -20.65
CA GLU A 130 15.70 16.60 -21.35
C GLU A 130 15.08 17.81 -20.66
N GLU A 131 15.52 18.99 -21.10
CA GLU A 131 14.89 20.28 -20.84
C GLU A 131 13.39 20.15 -21.13
N LEU A 132 12.58 19.98 -20.07
CA LEU A 132 11.14 20.05 -20.16
C LEU A 132 10.81 21.41 -20.77
N CYS A 133 10.38 21.39 -22.03
CA CYS A 133 9.96 22.59 -22.74
C CYS A 133 8.78 23.20 -21.96
N GLU A 134 9.07 24.22 -21.16
CA GLU A 134 8.09 25.05 -20.45
C GLU A 134 7.38 26.04 -21.39
N ASP A 135 7.34 25.76 -22.70
CA ASP A 135 6.44 26.48 -23.58
C ASP A 135 5.02 26.12 -23.17
N ASN A 136 4.27 27.13 -22.72
CA ASN A 136 2.87 27.01 -22.34
C ASN A 136 2.11 26.23 -23.42
N MET A 137 1.83 24.96 -23.18
CA MET A 137 1.08 24.09 -24.11
C MET A 137 -0.35 24.61 -24.39
N PHE A 138 -0.76 25.65 -23.65
CA PHE A 138 -2.04 26.36 -23.73
C PHE A 138 -1.92 27.80 -24.23
N GLU A 139 -0.75 28.28 -24.65
CA GLU A 139 -0.59 29.62 -25.22
C GLU A 139 -1.38 29.69 -26.53
N GLY A 140 -2.41 30.54 -26.58
CA GLY A 140 -3.34 30.67 -27.72
C GLY A 140 -4.55 29.72 -27.68
N PHE A 141 -4.76 28.93 -26.62
CA PHE A 141 -5.99 28.13 -26.48
C PHE A 141 -7.21 29.00 -26.16
N ASP A 142 -7.01 30.11 -25.43
CA ASP A 142 -8.08 31.05 -25.08
C ASP A 142 -8.59 31.84 -26.30
N GLU A 143 -7.69 32.29 -27.20
CA GLU A 143 -8.08 32.99 -28.44
C GLU A 143 -8.92 32.11 -29.37
N LYS A 144 -8.61 30.81 -29.44
CA LYS A 144 -9.41 29.84 -30.23
C LYS A 144 -10.77 29.54 -29.60
N TYR A 145 -10.89 29.59 -28.28
CA TYR A 145 -12.17 29.42 -27.58
C TYR A 145 -13.09 30.61 -27.80
N GLU A 146 -12.55 31.84 -27.76
CA GLU A 146 -13.32 33.06 -28.03
C GLU A 146 -13.77 33.17 -29.51
N GLU A 147 -12.92 32.81 -30.48
CA GLU A 147 -13.32 32.78 -31.91
C GLU A 147 -14.40 31.71 -32.20
N ALA A 148 -14.33 30.55 -31.54
CA ALA A 148 -15.35 29.50 -31.69
C ALA A 148 -16.70 29.88 -31.07
N HIS A 149 -16.70 30.65 -29.98
CA HIS A 149 -17.93 31.15 -29.35
C HIS A 149 -18.52 32.39 -30.04
N HIS A 150 -17.71 33.17 -30.77
CA HIS A 150 -18.20 34.31 -31.54
C HIS A 150 -18.80 33.93 -32.91
N ASN A 151 -18.42 32.77 -33.47
CA ASN A 151 -18.95 32.28 -34.75
C ASN A 151 -20.09 31.27 -34.64
N HIS A 152 -20.60 30.99 -33.44
CA HIS A 152 -21.83 30.22 -33.29
C HIS A 152 -23.04 31.15 -33.29
N GLU A 153 -23.30 31.77 -34.45
CA GLU A 153 -24.66 32.24 -34.75
C GLU A 153 -25.56 31.01 -34.75
N CYS A 154 -26.47 30.92 -33.77
CA CYS A 154 -27.47 29.87 -33.75
C CYS A 154 -28.36 30.03 -34.98
N GLU A 155 -28.32 29.07 -35.91
CA GLU A 155 -29.40 28.83 -36.89
C GLU A 155 -30.69 28.29 -36.21
N CYS A 156 -30.83 28.47 -34.90
CA CYS A 156 -32.03 28.18 -34.15
C CYS A 156 -32.72 29.50 -33.80
N GLY A 157 -33.80 29.85 -34.51
CA GLY A 157 -34.58 31.07 -34.29
C GLY A 157 -35.30 31.10 -32.93
N CYS A 158 -34.55 31.29 -31.84
CA CYS A 158 -35.08 31.38 -30.48
C CYS A 158 -34.69 32.73 -29.86
N GLU A 159 -35.65 33.64 -29.81
CA GLU A 159 -35.56 34.92 -29.09
C GLU A 159 -35.45 34.66 -27.58
N HIS A 160 -34.29 34.94 -26.98
CA HIS A 160 -34.16 34.97 -25.52
C HIS A 160 -34.48 36.37 -24.99
N HIS A 161 -35.68 36.49 -24.42
CA HIS A 161 -36.10 37.61 -23.60
C HIS A 161 -35.14 37.80 -22.42
N LYS A 162 -34.53 39.00 -22.34
CA LYS A 162 -33.84 39.48 -21.15
C LYS A 162 -34.86 40.05 -20.17
N ASP A 163 -35.26 39.26 -19.17
CA ASP A 163 -35.95 39.80 -18.01
C ASP A 163 -34.94 40.18 -16.92
N LYS A 164 -34.86 41.48 -16.68
CA LYS A 164 -34.24 42.09 -15.50
C LYS A 164 -35.21 41.99 -14.34
N HIS A 165 -34.74 41.50 -13.19
CA HIS A 165 -35.15 42.00 -11.87
C HIS A 165 -34.03 41.79 -10.85
#